data_AF-A0A3C1X978-F1
#
_entry.id   AF-A0A3C1X978-F1
#
_cell.length_a   1.000
_cell.length_b   1.000
_cell.length_c   1.000
_cell.angle_alpha   90.00
_cell.angle_beta   90.00
_cell.angle_gamma   90.00
#
_symmetry.space_group_name_H-M   'P 1'
#
loop_
_entity.id
_entity.type
_entity.pdbx_description
1 polymer ?
#
loop_
_entity_poly.entity_id
_entity_poly.type
_entity_poly.pdbx_seq_one_letter_code
_entity_poly.pdbx_strand_id
1 'polypeptide(L)'
;MKARLRKYPVLLLLLTVSLLPAQTAHAVDPRTSRHGADFQTQVLPLLTRLGCNSGACHGAAAGRGEFRLSLFAADPNADLHAITVERHSRRINLASPEQSLLLKKACGQLNHGGGQILEPTSSETQLLLDWIRNGATSSA
;
A
#
# COMPACT_ATOMS: atom_id res chain seq x y z
N MET A 1 -34.02 -28.31 67.28
CA MET A 1 -32.86 -27.47 66.93
C MET A 1 -31.84 -28.29 66.16
N LYS A 2 -31.82 -28.24 64.82
CA LYS A 2 -30.71 -28.74 63.98
C LYS A 2 -30.56 -27.80 62.77
N ALA A 3 -29.35 -27.34 62.56
CA ALA A 3 -28.98 -26.20 61.72
C ALA A 3 -29.22 -26.45 60.21
N ARG A 4 -29.73 -25.43 59.50
CA ARG A 4 -29.77 -25.40 58.03
C ARG A 4 -28.43 -24.86 57.52
N LEU A 5 -27.65 -25.69 56.83
CA LEU A 5 -26.44 -25.25 56.13
C LEU A 5 -26.79 -24.38 54.93
N ARG A 6 -26.16 -23.21 54.86
CA ARG A 6 -26.26 -22.20 53.80
C ARG A 6 -25.39 -22.63 52.62
N LYS A 7 -26.01 -23.00 51.50
CA LYS A 7 -25.32 -23.29 50.23
C LYS A 7 -24.89 -21.96 49.60
N TYR A 8 -23.60 -21.67 49.58
CA TYR A 8 -23.05 -20.58 48.77
C TYR A 8 -22.73 -21.13 47.37
N PRO A 9 -23.24 -20.53 46.28
CA PRO A 9 -22.79 -20.90 44.95
C PRO A 9 -21.37 -20.36 44.77
N VAL A 10 -20.41 -21.27 44.64
CA VAL A 10 -19.05 -20.95 44.23
C VAL A 10 -19.14 -20.48 42.77
N LEU A 11 -19.17 -19.16 42.58
CA LEU A 11 -19.05 -18.52 41.27
C LEU A 11 -17.62 -18.70 40.78
N LEU A 12 -17.40 -19.76 39.99
CA LEU A 12 -16.12 -20.05 39.34
C LEU A 12 -15.92 -19.04 38.20
N LEU A 13 -15.14 -17.99 38.45
CA LEU A 13 -14.72 -17.02 37.45
C LEU A 13 -13.65 -17.69 36.55
N LEU A 14 -14.05 -18.18 35.38
CA LEU A 14 -13.13 -18.69 34.36
C LEU A 14 -12.40 -17.50 33.71
N LEU A 15 -11.18 -17.21 34.17
CA LEU A 15 -10.28 -16.25 33.53
C LEU A 15 -9.71 -16.92 32.26
N THR A 16 -10.33 -16.71 31.10
CA THR A 16 -9.74 -17.14 29.83
C THR A 16 -8.62 -16.17 29.46
N VAL A 17 -7.39 -16.54 29.81
CA VAL A 17 -6.18 -15.88 29.30
C VAL A 17 -6.05 -16.24 27.82
N SER A 18 -6.49 -15.35 26.95
CA SER A 18 -6.28 -15.44 25.51
C SER A 18 -4.81 -15.14 25.20
N LEU A 19 -4.05 -16.17 24.79
CA LEU A 19 -2.74 -15.97 24.16
C LEU A 19 -2.96 -15.30 22.80
N LEU A 20 -2.66 -14.01 22.69
CA LEU A 20 -2.46 -13.40 21.38
C LEU A 20 -1.11 -13.89 20.82
N PRO A 21 -1.07 -14.37 19.56
CA PRO A 21 0.21 -14.64 18.91
C PRO A 21 0.97 -13.32 18.77
N ALA A 22 2.23 -13.32 19.19
CA ALA A 22 3.14 -12.21 18.95
C ALA A 22 3.26 -12.00 17.45
N GLN A 23 2.73 -10.89 16.94
CA GLN A 23 2.95 -10.49 15.57
C GLN A 23 4.46 -10.22 15.41
N THR A 24 5.14 -11.05 14.62
CA THR A 24 6.51 -10.78 14.22
C THR A 24 6.49 -9.55 13.33
N ALA A 25 6.79 -8.39 13.90
CA ALA A 25 7.08 -7.20 13.13
C ALA A 25 8.28 -7.53 12.23
N HIS A 26 8.04 -7.62 10.91
CA HIS A 26 9.14 -7.67 9.95
C HIS A 26 10.01 -6.44 10.21
N ALA A 27 11.29 -6.66 10.52
CA ALA A 27 12.24 -5.59 10.76
C ALA A 27 12.31 -4.71 9.52
N VAL A 28 11.79 -3.48 9.63
CA VAL A 28 12.01 -2.42 8.65
C VAL A 28 13.50 -2.06 8.74
N ASP A 29 14.25 -2.21 7.64
CA ASP A 29 15.67 -1.83 7.60
C ASP A 29 15.78 -0.33 7.94
N PRO A 30 16.47 0.07 9.02
CA PRO A 30 16.60 1.48 9.41
C PRO A 30 17.36 2.35 8.40
N ARG A 31 17.86 1.78 7.29
CA ARG A 31 18.37 2.53 6.14
C ARG A 31 17.27 3.03 5.19
N THR A 32 16.09 2.41 5.17
CA THR A 32 14.94 2.90 4.38
C THR A 32 14.20 4.07 5.03
N SER A 33 14.56 4.47 6.27
CA SER A 33 13.84 5.49 7.03
C SER A 33 14.46 6.89 6.99
N ARG A 34 15.70 7.05 6.50
CA ARG A 34 16.37 8.37 6.45
C ARG A 34 16.18 9.14 5.15
N HIS A 35 15.82 8.44 4.08
CA HIS A 35 15.41 9.01 2.82
C HIS A 35 14.11 8.33 2.45
N GLY A 36 13.09 9.09 2.03
CA GLY A 36 11.81 8.54 1.60
C GLY A 36 11.98 7.42 0.57
N ALA A 37 10.95 6.57 0.41
CA ALA A 37 11.01 5.47 -0.54
C ALA A 37 11.42 5.97 -1.94
N ASP A 38 12.38 5.32 -2.58
CA ASP A 38 12.93 5.74 -3.87
C ASP A 38 12.15 5.17 -5.06
N PHE A 39 11.99 5.96 -6.13
CA PHE A 39 11.18 5.55 -7.27
C PHE A 39 11.74 4.32 -7.98
N GLN A 40 13.01 4.36 -8.40
CA GLN A 40 13.58 3.31 -9.24
C GLN A 40 13.84 2.01 -8.47
N THR A 41 14.23 2.11 -7.21
CA THR A 41 14.65 0.94 -6.42
C THR A 41 13.53 0.33 -5.57
N GLN A 42 12.46 1.06 -5.29
CA GLN A 42 11.37 0.57 -4.43
C GLN A 42 9.99 0.66 -5.09
N VAL A 43 9.62 1.82 -5.65
CA VAL A 43 8.27 2.03 -6.21
C VAL A 43 8.08 1.30 -7.54
N LEU A 44 8.99 1.49 -8.50
CA LEU A 44 8.87 0.91 -9.83
C LEU A 44 8.94 -0.64 -9.80
N PRO A 45 9.82 -1.27 -9.00
CA PRO A 45 9.79 -2.72 -8.80
C PRO A 45 8.47 -3.20 -8.16
N LEU A 46 7.92 -2.43 -7.22
CA LEU A 46 6.60 -2.73 -6.64
C LEU A 46 5.50 -2.68 -7.71
N LEU A 47 5.43 -1.61 -8.52
CA LEU A 47 4.47 -1.49 -9.61
C LEU A 47 4.59 -2.64 -10.63
N THR A 48 5.82 -3.09 -10.86
CA THR A 48 6.11 -4.21 -11.76
C THR A 48 5.62 -5.53 -11.17
N ARG A 49 5.92 -5.80 -9.89
CA ARG A 49 5.45 -6.99 -9.17
C ARG A 49 3.92 -7.07 -9.11
N LEU A 50 3.25 -5.93 -8.98
CA LEU A 50 1.78 -5.83 -9.00
C LEU A 50 1.17 -5.91 -10.41
N GLY A 51 2.00 -6.00 -11.46
CA GLY A 51 1.55 -6.14 -12.85
C GLY A 51 1.02 -4.86 -13.48
N CYS A 52 1.22 -3.69 -12.86
CA CYS A 52 0.71 -2.41 -13.36
C CYS A 52 1.26 -2.09 -14.76
N ASN A 53 2.57 -2.28 -14.94
CA ASN A 53 3.29 -2.03 -16.20
C ASN A 53 3.43 -3.29 -17.08
N SER A 54 2.54 -4.28 -16.90
CA SER A 54 2.47 -5.44 -17.78
C SER A 54 1.79 -5.12 -19.11
N GLY A 55 2.06 -5.92 -20.14
CA GLY A 55 1.43 -5.79 -21.46
C GLY A 55 -0.10 -5.99 -21.45
N ALA A 56 -0.65 -6.58 -20.39
CA ALA A 56 -2.09 -6.69 -20.21
C ALA A 56 -2.74 -5.36 -19.79
N CYS A 57 -1.99 -4.44 -19.17
CA CYS A 57 -2.52 -3.23 -18.53
C CYS A 57 -1.80 -1.96 -19.03
N HIS A 58 -1.14 -1.20 -18.15
CA HIS A 58 -0.53 0.08 -18.52
C HIS A 58 0.78 -0.09 -19.30
N GLY A 59 1.39 -1.27 -19.27
CA GLY A 59 2.54 -1.64 -20.11
C GLY A 59 2.20 -2.04 -21.54
N ALA A 60 0.91 -2.09 -21.90
CA ALA A 60 0.50 -2.30 -23.28
C ALA A 60 1.05 -1.17 -24.17
N ALA A 61 1.29 -1.44 -25.46
CA ALA A 61 1.80 -0.42 -26.39
C ALA A 61 0.94 0.86 -26.42
N ALA A 62 -0.38 0.72 -26.31
CA ALA A 62 -1.32 1.83 -26.22
C ALA A 62 -1.58 2.34 -24.79
N GLY A 63 -1.08 1.65 -23.76
CA GLY A 63 -1.47 1.83 -22.36
C GLY A 63 -2.95 1.53 -22.11
N ARG A 64 -3.49 2.01 -20.99
CA ARG A 64 -4.92 1.95 -20.66
C ARG A 64 -5.37 3.19 -19.91
N GLY A 65 -6.60 3.66 -20.20
CA GLY A 65 -7.18 4.81 -19.51
C GLY A 65 -6.32 6.07 -19.59
N GLU A 66 -5.74 6.32 -20.78
CA GLU A 66 -4.82 7.44 -21.05
C GLU A 66 -3.58 7.46 -20.13
N PHE A 67 -3.20 6.29 -19.62
CA PHE A 67 -2.02 6.09 -18.81
C PHE A 67 -1.21 4.92 -19.35
N ARG A 68 0.05 5.22 -19.70
CA ARG A 68 1.00 4.25 -20.23
C ARG A 68 2.25 4.25 -19.36
N LEU A 69 2.68 3.05 -19.02
CA LEU A 69 3.99 2.78 -18.44
C LEU A 69 4.80 2.00 -19.47
N SER A 70 6.12 2.08 -19.40
CA SER A 70 7.04 1.26 -20.15
C SER A 70 6.83 -0.21 -19.77
N LEU A 71 6.89 -1.10 -20.77
CA LEU A 71 6.66 -2.53 -20.55
C LEU A 71 7.72 -3.06 -19.59
N PHE A 72 7.30 -3.61 -18.45
CA PHE A 72 8.19 -4.14 -17.41
C PHE A 72 9.33 -3.20 -17.00
N ALA A 73 9.03 -1.90 -16.88
CA ALA A 73 9.98 -0.88 -16.42
C ALA A 73 11.19 -0.66 -17.35
N ALA A 74 11.01 -0.90 -18.65
CA ALA A 74 12.05 -0.70 -19.66
C ALA A 74 12.57 0.76 -19.76
N ASP A 75 11.78 1.75 -19.34
CA ASP A 75 12.18 3.16 -19.26
C ASP A 75 11.67 3.78 -17.95
N PRO A 76 12.46 3.71 -16.86
CA PRO A 76 12.08 4.26 -15.57
C PRO A 76 11.86 5.77 -15.58
N ASN A 77 12.59 6.52 -16.41
CA ASN A 77 12.44 7.97 -16.47
C ASN A 77 11.11 8.36 -17.12
N ALA A 78 10.74 7.68 -18.20
CA ALA A 78 9.43 7.83 -18.81
C ALA A 78 8.30 7.42 -17.84
N ASP A 79 8.49 6.35 -17.06
CA ASP A 79 7.50 5.90 -16.07
C ASP A 79 7.28 6.93 -14.96
N LEU A 80 8.38 7.48 -14.43
CA LEU A 80 8.31 8.55 -13.45
C LEU A 80 7.56 9.76 -14.01
N HIS A 81 7.91 10.19 -15.23
CA HIS A 81 7.26 11.31 -15.89
C HIS A 81 5.77 11.07 -16.16
N ALA A 82 5.41 9.86 -16.61
CA ALA A 82 4.01 9.48 -16.85
C ALA A 82 3.16 9.50 -15.57
N ILE A 83 3.77 9.11 -14.44
CA ILE A 83 3.10 9.14 -13.14
C ILE A 83 3.00 10.58 -12.61
N THR A 84 4.07 11.36 -12.67
CA THR A 84 4.18 12.62 -11.91
C THR A 84 3.81 13.88 -12.71
N VAL A 85 3.96 13.87 -14.03
CA VAL A 85 3.84 15.08 -14.88
C VAL A 85 2.68 14.99 -15.87
N GLU A 86 2.56 13.87 -16.59
CA GLU A 86 1.57 13.74 -17.66
C GLU A 86 0.14 13.99 -17.16
N ARG A 87 -0.72 14.45 -18.07
CA ARG A 87 -2.13 14.77 -17.77
C ARG A 87 -2.27 15.80 -16.65
N HIS A 88 -1.38 16.80 -16.63
CA HIS A 88 -1.38 17.91 -15.66
C HIS A 88 -1.19 17.44 -14.22
N SER A 89 -0.26 16.49 -14.01
CA SER A 89 0.09 15.94 -12.69
C SER A 89 -1.08 15.38 -11.87
N ARG A 90 -2.22 15.06 -12.52
CA ARG A 90 -3.45 14.63 -11.83
C ARG A 90 -3.32 13.32 -11.05
N ARG A 91 -2.27 12.53 -11.28
CA ARG A 91 -2.11 11.22 -10.66
C ARG A 91 -1.50 11.29 -9.26
N ILE A 92 -0.73 12.33 -8.99
CA ILE A 92 -0.05 12.58 -7.72
C ILE A 92 -0.59 13.86 -7.10
N ASN A 93 -1.11 13.77 -5.87
CA ASN A 93 -1.54 14.93 -5.10
C ASN A 93 -0.59 15.12 -3.92
N LEU A 94 0.36 16.04 -4.05
CA LEU A 94 1.32 16.32 -2.96
C LEU A 94 0.69 17.05 -1.77
N ALA A 95 -0.40 17.80 -1.98
CA ALA A 95 -1.10 18.51 -0.91
C ALA A 95 -1.98 17.57 -0.07
N SER A 96 -2.42 16.45 -0.65
CA SER A 96 -3.18 15.40 0.03
C SER A 96 -2.78 14.04 -0.55
N PRO A 97 -1.63 13.47 -0.13
CA PRO A 97 -1.05 12.25 -0.69
C PRO A 97 -2.03 11.08 -0.81
N GLU A 98 -2.87 10.87 0.19
CA GLU A 98 -3.89 9.82 0.26
C GLU A 98 -4.98 9.99 -0.83
N GLN A 99 -5.13 11.20 -1.37
CA GLN A 99 -6.08 11.51 -2.45
C GLN A 99 -5.50 11.34 -3.86
N SER A 100 -4.23 10.92 -3.97
CA SER A 100 -3.57 10.67 -5.26
C SER A 100 -4.34 9.62 -6.07
N LEU A 101 -4.67 9.89 -7.34
CA LEU A 101 -5.42 8.94 -8.18
C LEU A 101 -4.69 7.60 -8.32
N LEU A 102 -3.35 7.61 -8.29
CA LEU A 102 -2.54 6.40 -8.28
C LEU A 102 -2.97 5.45 -7.14
N LEU A 103 -3.04 5.97 -5.91
CA LEU A 103 -3.47 5.22 -4.72
C LEU A 103 -4.95 4.87 -4.78
N LYS A 104 -5.82 5.85 -5.04
CA LYS A 104 -7.27 5.64 -5.00
C LYS A 104 -7.73 4.58 -6.00
N LYS A 105 -7.13 4.56 -7.20
CA LYS A 105 -7.42 3.52 -8.20
C LYS A 105 -6.79 2.19 -7.84
N ALA A 106 -5.54 2.15 -7.38
CA ALA A 106 -4.89 0.89 -7.00
C ALA A 106 -5.60 0.22 -5.82
N CYS A 107 -6.09 1.00 -4.86
CA CYS A 107 -6.81 0.52 -3.68
C CYS A 107 -8.31 0.27 -3.92
N GLY A 108 -8.81 0.40 -5.16
CA GLY A 108 -10.22 0.17 -5.48
C GLY A 108 -11.20 1.22 -4.92
N GLN A 109 -10.72 2.32 -4.35
CA GLN A 109 -11.55 3.42 -3.85
C GLN A 109 -12.18 4.23 -4.99
N LEU A 110 -11.56 4.18 -6.18
CA LEU A 110 -12.13 4.66 -7.44
C LEU A 110 -12.09 3.51 -8.45
N ASN A 111 -13.01 3.54 -9.42
CA ASN A 111 -13.04 2.55 -10.47
C ASN A 111 -11.72 2.54 -11.27
N HIS A 112 -11.00 1.42 -11.19
CA HIS A 112 -9.76 1.18 -11.94
C HIS A 112 -10.05 0.54 -13.30
N GLY A 113 -11.09 -0.29 -13.40
CA GLY A 113 -11.32 -1.21 -14.53
C GLY A 113 -10.54 -2.53 -14.44
N GLY A 114 -9.43 -2.56 -13.68
CA GLY A 114 -8.67 -3.78 -13.35
C GLY A 114 -9.00 -4.38 -11.98
N GLY A 115 -9.98 -3.82 -11.27
CA GLY A 115 -10.28 -4.17 -9.88
C GLY A 115 -9.34 -3.53 -8.86
N GLN A 116 -9.44 -3.99 -7.61
CA GLN A 116 -8.53 -3.62 -6.53
C GLN A 116 -7.22 -4.41 -6.70
N ILE A 117 -6.09 -3.70 -6.64
CA ILE A 117 -4.74 -4.25 -6.79
C ILE A 117 -3.99 -4.21 -5.46
N LEU A 118 -4.25 -3.18 -4.64
CA LEU A 118 -3.63 -2.96 -3.35
C LEU A 118 -4.66 -2.98 -2.23
N GLU A 119 -4.27 -3.55 -1.08
CA GLU A 119 -5.03 -3.40 0.15
C GLU A 119 -4.73 -2.02 0.78
N PRO A 120 -5.75 -1.21 1.15
CA PRO A 120 -5.55 0.17 1.61
C PRO A 120 -4.62 0.31 2.83
N THR A 121 -4.48 -0.73 3.64
CA THR A 121 -3.67 -0.73 4.87
C THR A 121 -2.39 -1.56 4.74
N SER A 122 -2.05 -2.03 3.54
CA SER A 122 -0.85 -2.85 3.34
C SER A 122 0.44 -2.02 3.39
N SER A 123 1.56 -2.70 3.62
CA SER A 123 2.88 -2.08 3.60
C SER A 123 3.25 -1.52 2.22
N GLU A 124 2.77 -2.13 1.13
CA GLU A 124 2.93 -1.61 -0.23
C GLU A 124 2.20 -0.29 -0.46
N THR A 125 0.97 -0.19 0.05
CA THR A 125 0.21 1.07 0.02
C THR A 125 0.94 2.15 0.82
N GLN A 126 1.47 1.79 2.00
CA GLN A 126 2.26 2.70 2.82
C GLN A 126 3.54 3.13 2.11
N LEU A 127 4.23 2.23 1.41
CA LEU A 127 5.44 2.55 0.63
C LEU A 127 5.14 3.58 -0.47
N LEU A 128 4.07 3.38 -1.25
CA LEU A 128 3.66 4.35 -2.27
C LEU A 128 3.28 5.70 -1.65
N LEU A 129 2.55 5.66 -0.52
CA LEU A 129 2.15 6.86 0.20
C LEU A 129 3.36 7.64 0.72
N ASP A 130 4.36 6.96 1.27
CA ASP A 130 5.59 7.58 1.76
C ASP A 130 6.42 8.16 0.62
N TRP A 131 6.52 7.47 -0.52
CA TRP A 131 7.14 8.04 -1.71
C TRP A 131 6.46 9.35 -2.15
N ILE A 132 5.12 9.37 -2.17
CA ILE A 132 4.35 10.57 -2.54
C ILE A 132 4.57 11.69 -1.52
N ARG A 133 4.53 11.38 -0.22
CA ARG A 133 4.79 12.34 0.87
C ARG A 133 6.19 12.97 0.77
N ASN A 134 7.15 12.22 0.23
CA ASN A 134 8.52 12.69 -0.01
C ASN A 134 8.72 13.36 -1.38
N GLY A 135 7.64 13.79 -2.04
CA GLY A 135 7.71 14.58 -3.27
C GLY A 135 7.62 13.78 -4.57
N ALA A 136 7.41 12.45 -4.48
CA ALA A 136 7.28 11.57 -5.63
C ALA A 136 8.47 11.66 -6.62
N THR A 137 9.70 11.75 -6.10
CA THR A 137 10.92 11.89 -6.90
C THR A 137 11.66 10.56 -7.06
N SER A 138 12.61 10.50 -7.99
CA SER A 138 13.67 9.50 -7.98
C SER A 138 14.92 10.11 -7.36
N SER A 139 15.70 9.30 -6.65
CA SER A 139 17.06 9.68 -6.25
C SER A 139 17.90 9.90 -7.51
N ALA A 140 18.78 10.89 -7.45
CA ALA A 140 19.70 11.25 -8.53
C ALA A 140 20.84 10.23 -8.69
#